data_AF-A0A0U3CVP5-F1
#
_entry.id   AF-A0A0U3CVP5-F1
#
_cell.length_a   1.000
_cell.length_b   1.000
_cell.length_c   1.000
_cell.angle_alpha   90.00
_cell.angle_beta   90.00
_cell.angle_gamma   90.00
#
_symmetry.space_group_name_H-M   'P 1'
#
loop_
_entity.id
_entity.type
_entity.pdbx_description
1 polymer ?
#
loop_
_entity_poly.entity_id
_entity_poly.type
_entity_poly.pdbx_seq_one_letter_code
_entity_poly.pdbx_strand_id
1 'polypeptide(L)'
;MLRFDKEQLVIDVAGMKMGGQPGEYPTVLAGTIFYGGHNIISDEKEGIFDKDAAEERIKTMEEMSDVTGNPCVVQTFGATPEAMVKYLEFVGDICDKPFLIDSTAASAKIAGVEYVQEVGLCERAVYNSLSMAAEAEEIEAVKNSDIDASILLGFNPMNPGVEGKIQIWEDGGDVIDKGILEMADECGITKPFMDVAVTPLGQGAGPAVRTSFAVKAKWGYPVGSGIHNVPSAWDWLRGYKKEHKEAWPVCDIGSNIVQQMAGGDFVLFGPIENARLAFPACGMADIMIAEAAKDIGTEPVEDHPINKLL
;
A
#
# COMPACT_ATOMS: atom_id res chain seq x y z
N MET A 1 -18.14 -14.26 7.38
CA MET A 1 -17.02 -13.31 7.52
C MET A 1 -16.45 -13.40 8.93
N LEU A 2 -15.31 -12.75 9.19
CA LEU A 2 -14.77 -12.59 10.56
C LEU A 2 -15.08 -11.18 11.06
N ARG A 3 -15.24 -11.05 12.38
CA ARG A 3 -15.26 -9.78 13.10
C ARG A 3 -14.25 -9.89 14.23
N PHE A 4 -13.42 -8.87 14.40
CA PHE A 4 -12.39 -8.87 15.43
C PHE A 4 -12.97 -8.34 16.74
N ASP A 5 -12.65 -9.00 17.86
CA ASP A 5 -13.01 -8.50 19.19
C ASP A 5 -12.23 -7.24 19.57
N LYS A 6 -10.99 -7.13 19.06
CA LYS A 6 -10.14 -5.95 19.21
C LYS A 6 -10.80 -4.78 18.51
N GLU A 7 -10.86 -3.63 19.17
CA GLU A 7 -11.27 -2.36 18.55
C GLU A 7 -10.36 -2.07 17.35
N GLN A 8 -10.98 -1.90 16.18
CA GLN A 8 -10.27 -1.62 14.94
C GLN A 8 -10.12 -0.12 14.77
N LEU A 9 -8.92 0.31 14.38
CA LEU A 9 -8.62 1.70 14.10
C LEU A 9 -9.01 2.01 12.66
N VAL A 10 -9.56 3.22 12.48
CA VAL A 10 -9.81 3.82 11.17
C VAL A 10 -8.97 5.07 11.10
N ILE A 11 -7.94 5.04 10.26
CA ILE A 11 -6.97 6.11 10.10
C ILE A 11 -7.44 7.04 8.97
N ASP A 12 -7.27 8.34 9.17
CA ASP A 12 -7.58 9.39 8.19
C ASP A 12 -6.31 10.01 7.64
N VAL A 13 -6.15 10.00 6.32
CA VAL A 13 -5.10 10.74 5.60
C VAL A 13 -5.78 11.63 4.57
N ALA A 14 -5.76 12.95 4.80
CA ALA A 14 -6.39 13.95 3.94
C ALA A 14 -7.85 13.61 3.53
N GLY A 15 -8.66 13.14 4.48
CA GLY A 15 -10.05 12.76 4.30
C GLY A 15 -10.27 11.32 3.81
N MET A 16 -9.22 10.61 3.41
CA MET A 16 -9.30 9.19 3.04
C MET A 16 -9.24 8.32 4.31
N LYS A 17 -10.27 7.49 4.52
CA LYS A 17 -10.37 6.55 5.64
C LYS A 17 -9.86 5.16 5.26
N MET A 18 -9.05 4.57 6.13
CA MET A 18 -8.52 3.21 5.96
C MET A 18 -8.51 2.45 7.29
N GLY A 19 -8.97 1.20 7.28
CA GLY A 19 -9.04 0.33 8.47
C GLY A 19 -10.46 -0.12 8.79
N GLY A 20 -10.73 -0.32 10.09
CA GLY A 20 -12.05 -0.74 10.58
C GLY A 20 -12.28 -2.25 10.54
N GLN A 21 -13.50 -2.67 10.84
CA GLN A 21 -13.92 -4.07 10.73
C GLN A 21 -14.07 -4.48 9.26
N PRO A 22 -13.85 -5.76 8.90
CA PRO A 22 -14.11 -6.20 7.54
C PRO A 22 -15.57 -5.95 7.14
N GLY A 23 -15.76 -5.20 6.04
CA GLY A 23 -17.06 -4.76 5.53
C GLY A 23 -17.54 -3.42 6.06
N GLU A 24 -16.77 -2.73 6.91
CA GLU A 24 -17.09 -1.39 7.39
C GLU A 24 -16.64 -0.32 6.40
N TYR A 25 -15.34 -0.29 6.09
CA TYR A 25 -14.76 0.59 5.08
C TYR A 25 -14.31 -0.23 3.85
N PRO A 26 -14.43 0.34 2.64
CA PRO A 26 -13.89 -0.27 1.44
C PRO A 26 -12.37 -0.39 1.49
N THR A 27 -11.84 -1.39 0.78
CA THR A 27 -10.40 -1.56 0.63
C THR A 27 -9.81 -0.37 -0.14
N VAL A 28 -8.71 0.20 0.37
CA VAL A 28 -7.95 1.25 -0.31
C VAL A 28 -7.01 0.64 -1.36
N LEU A 29 -7.04 1.18 -2.58
CA LEU A 29 -6.28 0.66 -3.71
C LEU A 29 -5.16 1.64 -4.10
N ALA A 30 -3.91 1.23 -3.95
CA ALA A 30 -2.75 2.05 -4.29
C ALA A 30 -2.12 1.59 -5.62
N GLY A 31 -2.10 2.48 -6.61
CA GLY A 31 -1.53 2.22 -7.93
C GLY A 31 -0.13 2.81 -8.04
N THR A 32 0.85 1.98 -8.40
CA THR A 32 2.23 2.43 -8.61
C THR A 32 2.35 3.15 -9.95
N ILE A 33 2.86 4.37 -9.90
CA ILE A 33 3.26 5.16 -11.06
C ILE A 33 4.76 5.45 -10.99
N PHE A 34 5.36 5.68 -12.17
CA PHE A 34 6.79 5.93 -12.38
C PHE A 34 7.76 4.82 -11.93
N TYR A 35 7.28 3.57 -11.83
CA TYR A 35 8.11 2.42 -11.52
C TYR A 35 9.17 2.14 -12.61
N GLY A 36 10.23 1.40 -12.26
CA GLY A 36 11.30 1.06 -13.22
C GLY A 36 10.77 0.31 -14.46
N GLY A 37 11.14 0.80 -15.65
CA GLY A 37 10.64 0.29 -16.94
C GLY A 37 9.23 0.75 -17.32
N HIS A 38 8.65 1.71 -16.59
CA HIS A 38 7.36 2.29 -16.94
C HIS A 38 7.45 3.04 -18.28
N ASN A 39 6.56 2.70 -19.21
CA ASN A 39 6.63 3.10 -20.62
C ASN A 39 6.41 4.60 -20.89
N ILE A 40 6.03 5.39 -19.89
CA ILE A 40 5.89 6.85 -19.99
C ILE A 40 7.16 7.61 -19.60
N ILE A 41 8.18 6.93 -19.10
CA ILE A 41 9.45 7.55 -18.71
C ILE A 41 10.44 7.44 -19.87
N SER A 42 10.97 8.58 -20.30
CA SER A 42 12.07 8.65 -21.28
C SER A 42 13.45 8.70 -20.63
N ASP A 43 13.57 9.21 -19.39
CA ASP A 43 14.80 9.17 -18.60
C ASP A 43 14.48 8.97 -17.11
N GLU A 44 14.80 7.78 -16.58
CA GLU A 44 14.54 7.41 -15.18
C GLU A 44 15.42 8.18 -14.18
N LYS A 45 16.60 8.65 -14.60
CA LYS A 45 17.53 9.34 -13.70
C LYS A 45 17.16 10.80 -13.55
N GLU A 46 16.87 11.43 -14.67
CA GLU A 46 16.50 12.85 -14.74
C GLU A 46 15.01 13.07 -14.49
N GLY A 47 14.21 12.01 -14.31
CA GLY A 47 12.77 12.12 -14.08
C GLY A 47 12.02 12.73 -15.26
N ILE A 48 12.40 12.39 -16.50
CA ILE A 48 11.74 12.92 -17.71
C ILE A 48 10.68 11.92 -18.15
N PHE A 49 9.43 12.37 -18.15
CA PHE A 49 8.26 11.55 -18.45
C PHE A 49 7.22 12.31 -19.29
N ASP A 50 6.33 11.55 -19.91
CA ASP A 50 5.15 12.06 -20.60
C ASP A 50 4.07 12.45 -19.57
N LYS A 51 3.88 13.76 -19.40
CA LYS A 51 2.93 14.33 -18.45
C LYS A 51 1.48 13.99 -18.79
N ASP A 52 1.10 14.05 -20.07
CA ASP A 52 -0.27 13.77 -20.51
C ASP A 52 -0.60 12.29 -20.25
N ALA A 53 0.34 11.39 -20.54
CA ALA A 53 0.18 9.96 -20.28
C ALA A 53 0.17 9.61 -18.78
N ALA A 54 0.90 10.35 -17.94
CA ALA A 54 0.86 10.21 -16.49
C ALA A 54 -0.48 10.70 -15.91
N GLU A 55 -0.96 11.86 -16.35
CA GLU A 55 -2.25 12.43 -15.95
C GLU A 55 -3.40 11.50 -16.32
N GLU A 56 -3.42 10.98 -17.56
CA GLU A 56 -4.45 10.02 -18.02
C GLU A 56 -4.56 8.80 -17.07
N ARG A 57 -3.43 8.25 -16.63
CA ARG A 57 -3.39 7.10 -15.72
C ARG A 57 -3.93 7.44 -14.34
N ILE A 58 -3.52 8.57 -13.77
CA ILE A 58 -4.00 9.03 -12.45
C ILE A 58 -5.49 9.32 -12.52
N LYS A 59 -5.96 10.05 -13.53
CA LYS A 59 -7.38 10.36 -13.74
C LYS A 59 -8.21 9.11 -13.97
N THR A 60 -7.68 8.11 -14.67
CA THR A 60 -8.34 6.79 -14.81
C THR A 60 -8.49 6.10 -13.46
N MET A 61 -7.48 6.14 -12.59
CA MET A 61 -7.58 5.57 -11.25
C MET A 61 -8.60 6.32 -10.38
N GLU A 62 -8.62 7.66 -10.45
CA GLU A 62 -9.62 8.49 -9.77
C GLU A 62 -11.04 8.19 -10.28
N GLU A 63 -11.24 8.09 -11.60
CA GLU A 63 -12.51 7.68 -12.21
C GLU A 63 -12.97 6.32 -11.65
N MET A 64 -12.08 5.34 -11.58
CA MET A 64 -12.41 4.02 -11.05
C MET A 64 -12.73 4.07 -9.55
N SER A 65 -12.06 4.93 -8.78
CA SER A 65 -12.37 5.18 -7.37
C SER A 65 -13.78 5.72 -7.19
N ASP A 66 -14.16 6.72 -8.00
CA ASP A 66 -15.49 7.31 -7.96
C ASP A 66 -16.58 6.30 -8.35
N VAL A 67 -16.32 5.49 -9.37
CA VAL A 67 -17.25 4.46 -9.87
C VAL A 67 -17.47 3.35 -8.85
N THR A 68 -16.41 2.79 -8.25
CA THR A 68 -16.56 1.63 -7.37
C THR A 68 -16.75 1.97 -5.91
N GLY A 69 -16.37 3.17 -5.47
CA GLY A 69 -16.37 3.54 -4.05
C GLY A 69 -15.10 3.12 -3.30
N ASN A 70 -14.17 2.42 -3.95
CA ASN A 70 -12.87 2.11 -3.35
C ASN A 70 -11.98 3.35 -3.36
N PRO A 71 -11.45 3.83 -2.22
CA PRO A 71 -10.52 4.96 -2.20
C PRO A 71 -9.22 4.60 -2.94
N CYS A 72 -8.63 5.58 -3.61
CA CYS A 72 -7.37 5.41 -4.32
C CYS A 72 -6.22 6.20 -3.69
N VAL A 73 -5.01 5.68 -3.86
CA VAL A 73 -3.76 6.34 -3.45
C VAL A 73 -2.74 6.24 -4.59
N VAL A 74 -2.03 7.33 -4.88
CA VAL A 74 -0.98 7.32 -5.91
C VAL A 74 0.33 6.86 -5.26
N GLN A 75 0.81 5.66 -5.59
CA GLN A 75 2.12 5.20 -5.12
C GLN A 75 3.20 5.73 -6.07
N THR A 76 3.89 6.79 -5.65
CA THR A 76 4.85 7.52 -6.47
C THR A 76 6.25 6.93 -6.28
N PHE A 77 6.75 6.21 -7.30
CA PHE A 77 8.07 5.60 -7.25
C PHE A 77 9.14 6.50 -7.89
N GLY A 78 10.26 6.74 -7.20
CA GLY A 78 11.39 7.50 -7.75
C GLY A 78 12.72 6.80 -7.51
N ALA A 79 13.49 6.51 -8.56
CA ALA A 79 14.78 5.81 -8.43
C ALA A 79 15.94 6.72 -8.00
N THR A 80 15.82 8.03 -8.21
CA THR A 80 16.83 9.05 -7.87
C THR A 80 16.18 10.21 -7.11
N PRO A 81 16.96 11.01 -6.36
CA PRO A 81 16.47 12.25 -5.74
C PRO A 81 15.76 13.18 -6.72
N GLU A 82 16.39 13.43 -7.88
CA GLU A 82 15.84 14.34 -8.89
C GLU A 82 14.53 13.83 -9.49
N ALA A 83 14.45 12.54 -9.82
CA ALA A 83 13.22 11.95 -10.34
C ALA A 83 12.11 11.97 -9.30
N MET A 84 12.41 11.62 -8.04
CA MET A 84 11.43 11.65 -6.95
C MET A 84 10.78 13.02 -6.80
N VAL A 85 11.59 14.09 -6.73
CA VAL A 85 11.08 15.46 -6.57
C VAL A 85 10.18 15.85 -7.74
N LYS A 86 10.61 15.61 -8.99
CA LYS A 86 9.81 15.92 -10.20
C LYS A 86 8.49 15.16 -10.25
N TYR A 87 8.48 13.90 -9.81
CA TYR A 87 7.28 13.08 -9.79
C TYR A 87 6.30 13.53 -8.70
N LEU A 88 6.80 13.83 -7.50
CA LEU A 88 5.98 14.35 -6.40
C LEU A 88 5.42 15.73 -6.69
N GLU A 89 6.18 16.61 -7.34
CA GLU A 89 5.69 17.91 -7.83
C GLU A 89 4.49 17.72 -8.76
N PHE A 90 4.65 16.87 -9.77
CA PHE A 90 3.57 16.59 -10.71
C PHE A 90 2.35 15.96 -10.03
N VAL A 91 2.53 14.93 -9.19
CA VAL A 91 1.43 14.26 -8.48
C VAL A 91 0.72 15.22 -7.53
N GLY A 92 1.47 16.06 -6.81
CA GLY A 92 0.94 17.07 -5.90
C GLY A 92 0.06 18.11 -6.60
N ASP A 93 0.41 18.48 -7.84
CA ASP A 93 -0.30 19.48 -8.65
C ASP A 93 -1.61 18.97 -9.27
N ILE A 94 -1.68 17.69 -9.69
CA ILE A 94 -2.80 17.19 -10.51
C ILE A 94 -3.81 16.31 -9.75
N CYS A 95 -3.45 15.88 -8.55
CA CYS A 95 -4.23 14.97 -7.72
C CYS A 95 -4.31 15.54 -6.31
N ASP A 96 -5.48 15.50 -5.68
CA ASP A 96 -5.67 15.95 -4.29
C ASP A 96 -5.68 14.77 -3.30
N LYS A 97 -5.62 13.54 -3.79
CA LYS A 97 -5.62 12.33 -2.96
C LYS A 97 -4.28 12.16 -2.23
N PRO A 98 -4.25 11.31 -1.19
CA PRO A 98 -2.98 10.88 -0.60
C PRO A 98 -2.07 10.20 -1.63
N PHE A 99 -0.77 10.23 -1.36
CA PHE A 99 0.24 9.58 -2.19
C PHE A 99 1.35 8.96 -1.33
N LEU A 100 2.01 7.94 -1.85
CA LEU A 100 3.19 7.34 -1.20
C LEU A 100 4.46 7.95 -1.77
N ILE A 101 5.43 8.23 -0.89
CA ILE A 101 6.83 8.47 -1.25
C ILE A 101 7.53 7.11 -1.25
N ASP A 102 7.86 6.57 -2.42
CA ASP A 102 8.39 5.21 -2.55
C ASP A 102 9.69 5.11 -3.34
N SER A 103 10.68 4.42 -2.78
CA SER A 103 11.91 4.09 -3.47
C SER A 103 12.64 2.94 -2.80
N THR A 104 13.45 2.23 -3.58
CA THR A 104 14.49 1.35 -3.04
C THR A 104 15.75 2.12 -2.59
N ALA A 105 15.88 3.40 -2.93
CA ALA A 105 17.05 4.22 -2.60
C ALA A 105 16.73 5.20 -1.46
N ALA A 106 17.52 5.14 -0.37
CA ALA A 106 17.35 6.04 0.78
C ALA A 106 17.44 7.52 0.37
N SER A 107 18.41 7.88 -0.49
CA SER A 107 18.58 9.26 -0.96
C SER A 107 17.37 9.80 -1.72
N ALA A 108 16.67 8.96 -2.49
CA ALA A 108 15.45 9.37 -3.17
C ALA A 108 14.29 9.61 -2.19
N LYS A 109 14.15 8.74 -1.17
CA LYS A 109 13.13 8.91 -0.11
C LYS A 109 13.38 10.18 0.70
N ILE A 110 14.63 10.44 1.10
CA ILE A 110 15.02 11.66 1.82
C ILE A 110 14.62 12.91 1.01
N ALA A 111 15.01 12.96 -0.27
CA ALA A 111 14.66 14.09 -1.13
C ALA A 111 13.13 14.26 -1.30
N GLY A 112 12.38 13.16 -1.35
CA GLY A 112 10.92 13.20 -1.37
C GLY A 112 10.33 13.77 -0.09
N VAL A 113 10.84 13.35 1.08
CA VAL A 113 10.41 13.85 2.39
C VAL A 113 10.72 15.34 2.54
N GLU A 114 11.94 15.76 2.20
CA GLU A 114 12.37 17.17 2.24
C GLU A 114 11.50 18.03 1.31
N TYR A 115 11.21 17.54 0.10
CA TYR A 115 10.36 18.25 -0.85
C TYR A 115 8.94 18.45 -0.32
N VAL A 116 8.26 17.39 0.14
CA VAL A 116 6.87 17.53 0.61
C VAL A 116 6.77 18.40 1.86
N GLN A 117 7.83 18.42 2.69
CA GLN A 117 7.94 19.37 3.80
C GLN A 117 8.04 20.81 3.30
N GLU A 118 8.90 21.07 2.31
CA GLU A 118 9.11 22.41 1.76
C GLU A 118 7.85 22.98 1.11
N VAL A 119 7.11 22.15 0.36
CA VAL A 119 5.92 22.59 -0.40
C VAL A 119 4.59 22.40 0.36
N GLY A 120 4.63 21.92 1.60
CA GLY A 120 3.44 21.80 2.46
C GLY A 120 2.49 20.67 2.07
N LEU A 121 3.01 19.54 1.58
CA LEU A 121 2.24 18.36 1.18
C LEU A 121 2.24 17.23 2.23
N CYS A 122 2.87 17.41 3.40
CA CYS A 122 3.02 16.37 4.42
C CYS A 122 1.69 15.73 4.86
N GLU A 123 0.59 16.48 4.95
CA GLU A 123 -0.73 15.96 5.37
C GLU A 123 -1.27 14.85 4.43
N ARG A 124 -0.86 14.90 3.16
CA ARG A 124 -1.26 13.93 2.11
C ARG A 124 -0.21 12.84 1.88
N ALA A 125 1.01 13.03 2.38
CA ALA A 125 2.12 12.13 2.14
C ALA A 125 2.07 10.93 3.09
N VAL A 126 2.23 9.73 2.53
CA VAL A 126 2.46 8.49 3.29
C VAL A 126 3.88 8.01 3.00
N TYR A 127 4.69 7.91 4.03
CA TYR A 127 6.06 7.43 3.89
C TYR A 127 6.10 5.92 3.59
N ASN A 128 6.75 5.48 2.50
CA ASN A 128 6.92 4.05 2.18
C ASN A 128 8.41 3.69 2.12
N SER A 129 8.99 3.04 3.13
CA SER A 129 8.40 2.55 4.39
C SER A 129 9.44 2.63 5.50
N LEU A 130 8.99 2.79 6.76
CA LEU A 130 9.84 2.44 7.91
C LEU A 130 9.96 0.91 7.98
N SER A 131 11.19 0.41 8.08
CA SER A 131 11.50 -1.01 8.04
C SER A 131 12.83 -1.32 8.72
N MET A 132 13.15 -2.60 8.87
CA MET A 132 14.47 -3.03 9.35
C MET A 132 15.64 -2.62 8.44
N ALA A 133 15.37 -2.23 7.20
CA ALA A 133 16.37 -1.78 6.24
C ALA A 133 16.45 -0.24 6.13
N ALA A 134 15.63 0.49 6.91
CA ALA A 134 15.65 1.95 6.89
C ALA A 134 17.00 2.46 7.42
N GLU A 135 17.64 3.36 6.66
CA GLU A 135 18.93 3.93 7.04
C GLU A 135 18.75 5.02 8.10
N ALA A 136 19.77 5.30 8.91
CA ALA A 136 19.65 6.30 9.98
C ALA A 136 19.31 7.70 9.44
N GLU A 137 19.90 8.07 8.30
CA GLU A 137 19.64 9.34 7.62
C GLU A 137 18.20 9.43 7.09
N GLU A 138 17.64 8.31 6.68
CA GLU A 138 16.25 8.17 6.24
C GLU A 138 15.29 8.41 7.41
N ILE A 139 15.55 7.76 8.55
CA ILE A 139 14.75 7.88 9.78
C ILE A 139 14.79 9.33 10.29
N GLU A 140 15.97 9.95 10.29
CA GLU A 140 16.12 11.34 10.71
C GLU A 140 15.39 12.31 9.77
N ALA A 141 15.36 12.06 8.45
CA ALA A 141 14.60 12.89 7.53
C ALA A 141 13.09 12.85 7.84
N VAL A 142 12.52 11.65 8.06
CA VAL A 142 11.11 11.49 8.43
C VAL A 142 10.81 12.17 9.76
N LYS A 143 11.65 11.96 10.78
CA LYS A 143 11.51 12.57 12.11
C LYS A 143 11.55 14.10 12.10
N ASN A 144 12.28 14.69 11.17
CA ASN A 144 12.38 16.15 11.03
C ASN A 144 11.30 16.73 10.09
N SER A 145 10.34 15.92 9.63
CA SER A 145 9.22 16.33 8.80
C SER A 145 7.90 16.31 9.57
N ASP A 146 6.89 16.99 9.03
CA ASP A 146 5.51 16.99 9.51
C ASP A 146 4.71 15.77 8.99
N ILE A 147 5.36 14.79 8.36
CA ILE A 147 4.70 13.56 7.89
C ILE A 147 4.32 12.71 9.12
N ASP A 148 3.04 12.43 9.29
CA ASP A 148 2.53 11.62 10.41
C ASP A 148 2.00 10.24 10.00
N ALA A 149 2.07 9.91 8.70
CA ALA A 149 1.61 8.66 8.11
C ALA A 149 2.75 7.85 7.46
N SER A 150 2.82 6.55 7.76
CA SER A 150 3.87 5.68 7.24
C SER A 150 3.41 4.24 7.09
N ILE A 151 3.85 3.60 6.01
CA ILE A 151 3.85 2.15 5.88
C ILE A 151 4.95 1.58 6.77
N LEU A 152 4.58 0.63 7.64
CA LEU A 152 5.49 -0.09 8.52
C LEU A 152 5.68 -1.51 7.98
N LEU A 153 6.82 -1.77 7.35
CA LEU A 153 7.06 -3.01 6.62
C LEU A 153 7.53 -4.14 7.52
N GLY A 154 6.68 -5.15 7.73
CA GLY A 154 6.93 -6.33 8.57
C GLY A 154 7.78 -7.40 7.90
N PHE A 155 8.90 -7.02 7.29
CA PHE A 155 9.84 -7.98 6.70
C PHE A 155 10.80 -8.49 7.77
N ASN A 156 10.82 -9.81 8.00
CA ASN A 156 11.81 -10.47 8.85
C ASN A 156 12.38 -11.68 8.07
N PRO A 157 13.60 -11.58 7.51
CA PRO A 157 14.20 -12.66 6.73
C PRO A 157 14.61 -13.86 7.59
N MET A 158 14.84 -13.66 8.89
CA MET A 158 15.26 -14.70 9.82
C MET A 158 14.09 -15.56 10.30
N ASN A 159 12.89 -14.97 10.36
CA ASN A 159 11.66 -15.64 10.74
C ASN A 159 10.49 -15.14 9.87
N PRO A 160 10.27 -15.70 8.67
CA PRO A 160 9.28 -15.19 7.71
C PRO A 160 7.82 -15.54 8.06
N GLY A 161 7.60 -16.29 9.16
CA GLY A 161 6.27 -16.65 9.64
C GLY A 161 5.55 -15.48 10.33
N VAL A 162 4.29 -15.70 10.71
CA VAL A 162 3.47 -14.70 11.42
C VAL A 162 4.18 -14.16 12.66
N GLU A 163 4.78 -15.05 13.46
CA GLU A 163 5.48 -14.67 14.69
C GLU A 163 6.62 -13.69 14.43
N GLY A 164 7.51 -13.99 13.47
CA GLY A 164 8.66 -13.12 13.20
C GLY A 164 8.27 -11.77 12.61
N LYS A 165 7.12 -11.70 11.92
CA LYS A 165 6.54 -10.43 11.46
C LYS A 165 5.99 -9.62 12.63
N ILE A 166 5.31 -10.25 13.59
CA ILE A 166 4.87 -9.56 14.81
C ILE A 166 6.09 -9.05 15.60
N GLN A 167 7.11 -9.89 15.80
CA GLN A 167 8.34 -9.53 16.52
C GLN A 167 9.07 -8.34 15.88
N ILE A 168 9.24 -8.30 14.55
CA ILE A 168 9.94 -7.17 13.91
C ILE A 168 9.25 -5.82 14.17
N TRP A 169 7.91 -5.82 14.29
CA TRP A 169 7.18 -4.62 14.68
C TRP A 169 7.26 -4.31 16.18
N GLU A 170 7.20 -5.33 17.04
CA GLU A 170 7.18 -5.15 18.51
C GLU A 170 8.53 -4.82 19.13
N ASP A 171 9.53 -5.65 18.86
CA ASP A 171 10.80 -5.65 19.60
C ASP A 171 12.03 -5.79 18.69
N GLY A 172 11.82 -5.86 17.37
CA GLY A 172 12.89 -5.97 16.39
C GLY A 172 13.31 -7.41 16.08
N GLY A 173 12.71 -8.41 16.73
CA GLY A 173 12.88 -9.84 16.42
C GLY A 173 14.33 -10.33 16.39
N ASP A 174 15.18 -9.77 17.25
CA ASP A 174 16.64 -9.99 17.31
C ASP A 174 17.42 -9.57 16.05
N VAL A 175 16.78 -8.86 15.11
CA VAL A 175 17.39 -8.39 13.85
C VAL A 175 17.78 -6.92 13.91
N ILE A 176 17.01 -6.10 14.64
CA ILE A 176 17.25 -4.68 14.87
C ILE A 176 17.07 -4.38 16.37
N ASP A 177 17.68 -3.30 16.85
CA ASP A 177 17.76 -2.99 18.28
C ASP A 177 16.42 -2.60 18.93
N LYS A 178 15.42 -2.21 18.12
CA LYS A 178 14.09 -1.80 18.57
C LYS A 178 13.03 -2.16 17.54
N GLY A 179 11.78 -2.29 17.98
CA GLY A 179 10.65 -2.56 17.10
C GLY A 179 10.37 -1.42 16.11
N ILE A 180 9.85 -1.76 14.93
CA ILE A 180 9.45 -0.75 13.93
C ILE A 180 8.35 0.17 14.48
N LEU A 181 7.47 -0.31 15.39
CA LEU A 181 6.46 0.53 16.02
C LEU A 181 7.06 1.60 16.93
N GLU A 182 8.11 1.25 17.69
CA GLU A 182 8.85 2.22 18.52
C GLU A 182 9.61 3.22 17.64
N MET A 183 10.23 2.73 16.55
CA MET A 183 10.87 3.60 15.56
C MET A 183 9.87 4.60 14.94
N ALA A 184 8.65 4.17 14.63
CA ALA A 184 7.60 5.02 14.08
C ALA A 184 7.15 6.09 15.09
N ASP A 185 6.95 5.72 16.36
CA ASP A 185 6.60 6.66 17.44
C ASP A 185 7.67 7.76 17.60
N GLU A 186 8.95 7.39 17.59
CA GLU A 186 10.07 8.34 17.66
C GLU A 186 10.15 9.30 16.47
N CYS A 187 9.60 8.91 15.32
CA CYS A 187 9.50 9.75 14.13
C CYS A 187 8.24 10.62 14.12
N GLY A 188 7.37 10.54 15.14
CA GLY A 188 6.10 11.27 15.18
C GLY A 188 5.00 10.65 14.30
N ILE A 189 5.15 9.40 13.85
CA ILE A 189 4.13 8.71 13.06
C ILE A 189 2.97 8.32 13.97
N THR A 190 1.83 8.98 13.77
CA THR A 190 0.57 8.68 14.49
C THR A 190 -0.39 7.83 13.66
N LYS A 191 -0.10 7.65 12.37
CA LYS A 191 -0.94 6.94 11.39
C LYS A 191 -0.19 5.75 10.76
N PRO A 192 -0.01 4.64 11.51
CA PRO A 192 0.72 3.48 11.02
C PRO A 192 -0.14 2.59 10.11
N PHE A 193 0.42 2.21 8.96
CA PHE A 193 -0.16 1.24 8.04
C PHE A 193 0.72 -0.01 7.96
N MET A 194 0.21 -1.14 8.41
CA MET A 194 1.04 -2.35 8.53
C MET A 194 1.13 -3.05 7.17
N ASP A 195 2.32 -3.15 6.57
CA ASP A 195 2.53 -3.99 5.37
C ASP A 195 3.12 -5.34 5.79
N VAL A 196 2.39 -6.43 5.53
CA VAL A 196 2.80 -7.78 5.94
C VAL A 196 4.00 -8.33 5.18
N ALA A 197 4.62 -7.57 4.27
CA ALA A 197 5.82 -7.90 3.51
C ALA A 197 5.72 -9.30 2.87
N VAL A 198 4.88 -9.40 1.85
CA VAL A 198 4.66 -10.66 1.13
C VAL A 198 5.91 -11.10 0.39
N THR A 199 6.25 -12.37 0.53
CA THR A 199 7.38 -12.99 -0.15
C THR A 199 6.91 -13.78 -1.36
N PRO A 200 7.82 -14.26 -2.24
CA PRO A 200 7.44 -15.09 -3.38
C PRO A 200 6.66 -16.36 -2.96
N LEU A 201 5.85 -16.89 -3.87
CA LEU A 201 5.16 -18.17 -3.64
C LEU A 201 6.18 -19.28 -3.35
N GLY A 202 5.89 -20.07 -2.32
CA GLY A 202 6.80 -21.09 -1.79
C GLY A 202 7.83 -20.56 -0.77
N GLN A 203 7.90 -19.25 -0.54
CA GLN A 203 8.85 -18.61 0.40
C GLN A 203 8.16 -17.88 1.57
N GLY A 204 6.87 -18.14 1.82
CA GLY A 204 6.14 -17.54 2.94
C GLY A 204 5.01 -16.59 2.57
N ALA A 205 4.64 -16.46 1.29
CA ALA A 205 3.50 -15.64 0.84
C ALA A 205 2.21 -15.89 1.64
N GLY A 206 1.83 -17.17 1.82
CA GLY A 206 0.62 -17.54 2.57
C GLY A 206 0.68 -17.13 4.05
N PRO A 207 1.73 -17.51 4.81
CA PRO A 207 1.96 -17.01 6.15
C PRO A 207 1.96 -15.48 6.27
N ALA A 208 2.56 -14.76 5.30
CA ALA A 208 2.58 -13.30 5.28
C ALA A 208 1.16 -12.73 5.17
N VAL A 209 0.37 -13.18 4.21
CA VAL A 209 -1.03 -12.75 4.06
C VAL A 209 -1.85 -13.05 5.34
N ARG A 210 -1.64 -14.22 5.96
CA ARG A 210 -2.31 -14.59 7.21
C ARG A 210 -1.96 -13.66 8.38
N THR A 211 -0.80 -13.00 8.36
CA THR A 211 -0.42 -12.01 9.38
C THR A 211 -1.40 -10.85 9.46
N SER A 212 -2.15 -10.56 8.39
CA SER A 212 -3.21 -9.54 8.39
C SER A 212 -4.24 -9.77 9.51
N PHE A 213 -4.69 -11.02 9.69
CA PHE A 213 -5.57 -11.38 10.82
C PHE A 213 -4.90 -11.14 12.18
N ALA A 214 -3.59 -11.42 12.29
CA ALA A 214 -2.87 -11.24 13.55
C ALA A 214 -2.71 -9.76 13.90
N VAL A 215 -2.40 -8.90 12.92
CA VAL A 215 -2.31 -7.45 13.09
C VAL A 215 -3.63 -6.87 13.60
N LYS A 216 -4.74 -7.21 12.93
CA LYS A 216 -6.07 -6.74 13.30
C LYS A 216 -6.53 -7.27 14.66
N ALA A 217 -6.26 -8.55 14.97
CA ALA A 217 -6.62 -9.13 16.25
C ALA A 217 -5.80 -8.58 17.43
N LYS A 218 -4.53 -8.23 17.20
CA LYS A 218 -3.61 -7.79 18.26
C LYS A 218 -3.69 -6.29 18.52
N TRP A 219 -3.58 -5.50 17.46
CA TRP A 219 -3.48 -4.03 17.56
C TRP A 219 -4.70 -3.31 17.02
N GLY A 220 -5.39 -3.88 16.04
CA GLY A 220 -6.47 -3.20 15.33
C GLY A 220 -5.98 -2.18 14.30
N TYR A 221 -4.67 -2.12 14.02
CA TYR A 221 -4.12 -1.26 12.97
C TYR A 221 -4.61 -1.69 11.58
N PRO A 222 -4.73 -0.73 10.63
CA PRO A 222 -4.96 -1.07 9.24
C PRO A 222 -3.78 -1.87 8.67
N VAL A 223 -4.07 -2.87 7.85
CA VAL A 223 -3.09 -3.81 7.34
C VAL A 223 -3.27 -4.11 5.87
N GLY A 224 -2.20 -4.36 5.15
CA GLY A 224 -2.23 -4.64 3.72
C GLY A 224 -0.91 -5.19 3.22
N SER A 225 -0.75 -5.18 1.90
CA SER A 225 0.56 -5.44 1.29
C SER A 225 0.67 -4.97 -0.15
N GLY A 226 1.91 -4.83 -0.61
CA GLY A 226 2.26 -4.87 -2.03
C GLY A 226 2.08 -6.26 -2.66
N ILE A 227 0.84 -6.73 -2.70
CA ILE A 227 0.47 -8.12 -3.01
C ILE A 227 0.80 -8.54 -4.45
N HIS A 228 0.84 -7.59 -5.39
CA HIS A 228 1.26 -7.79 -6.77
C HIS A 228 2.68 -8.38 -6.92
N ASN A 229 3.52 -8.24 -5.87
CA ASN A 229 4.86 -8.84 -5.83
C ASN A 229 4.85 -10.37 -5.80
N VAL A 230 3.77 -10.98 -5.29
CA VAL A 230 3.63 -12.43 -5.19
C VAL A 230 3.59 -13.10 -6.58
N PRO A 231 2.65 -12.74 -7.48
CA PRO A 231 2.63 -13.29 -8.83
C PRO A 231 3.82 -12.80 -9.66
N SER A 232 4.33 -11.59 -9.44
CA SER A 232 5.46 -11.07 -10.22
C SER A 232 6.77 -11.82 -9.99
N ALA A 233 6.97 -12.32 -8.76
CA ALA A 233 8.11 -13.14 -8.37
C ALA A 233 7.93 -14.64 -8.68
N TRP A 234 6.77 -15.08 -9.19
CA TRP A 234 6.48 -16.50 -9.39
C TRP A 234 7.07 -17.05 -10.69
N ASP A 235 8.17 -17.79 -10.59
CA ASP A 235 8.91 -18.35 -11.74
C ASP A 235 8.04 -19.12 -12.74
N TRP A 236 7.16 -19.98 -12.22
CA TRP A 236 6.30 -20.80 -13.07
C TRP A 236 5.38 -19.92 -13.93
N LEU A 237 4.74 -18.90 -13.33
CA LEU A 237 3.86 -17.97 -14.05
C LEU A 237 4.65 -17.12 -15.05
N ARG A 238 5.87 -16.68 -14.71
CA ARG A 238 6.75 -15.96 -15.65
C ARG A 238 7.12 -16.80 -16.88
N GLY A 239 7.27 -18.12 -16.71
CA GLY A 239 7.43 -19.06 -17.82
C GLY A 239 6.13 -19.22 -18.61
N TYR A 240 5.03 -19.53 -17.91
CA TYR A 240 3.73 -19.85 -18.49
C TYR A 240 3.15 -18.69 -19.31
N LYS A 241 3.28 -17.44 -18.84
CA LYS A 241 2.74 -16.25 -19.51
C LYS A 241 3.37 -15.95 -20.87
N LYS A 242 4.49 -16.58 -21.23
CA LYS A 242 5.12 -16.43 -22.55
C LYS A 242 4.22 -16.98 -23.66
N GLU A 243 3.48 -18.04 -23.36
CA GLU A 243 2.52 -18.69 -24.26
C GLU A 243 1.07 -18.35 -23.89
N HIS A 244 0.81 -18.02 -22.62
CA HIS A 244 -0.53 -17.75 -22.07
C HIS A 244 -0.60 -16.39 -21.38
N LYS A 245 -0.54 -15.30 -22.15
CA LYS A 245 -0.49 -13.93 -21.60
C LYS A 245 -1.70 -13.58 -20.74
N GLU A 246 -2.85 -14.16 -21.03
CA GLU A 246 -4.11 -14.02 -20.30
C GLU A 246 -4.04 -14.50 -18.85
N ALA A 247 -3.12 -15.41 -18.51
CA ALA A 247 -2.98 -15.94 -17.16
C ALA A 247 -2.38 -14.91 -16.18
N TRP A 248 -1.56 -13.97 -16.68
CA TRP A 248 -0.91 -12.97 -15.85
C TRP A 248 -1.90 -12.07 -15.10
N PRO A 249 -2.80 -11.33 -15.78
CA PRO A 249 -3.73 -10.45 -15.08
C PRO A 249 -4.64 -11.20 -14.12
N VAL A 250 -4.98 -12.47 -14.39
CA VAL A 250 -5.78 -13.29 -13.48
C VAL A 250 -5.07 -13.52 -12.15
N CYS A 251 -3.79 -13.91 -12.18
CA CYS A 251 -3.02 -14.11 -10.95
C CYS A 251 -2.67 -12.77 -10.26
N ASP A 252 -2.39 -11.73 -11.04
CA ASP A 252 -2.06 -10.39 -10.55
C ASP A 252 -3.23 -9.81 -9.76
N ILE A 253 -4.38 -9.64 -10.42
CA ILE A 253 -5.60 -9.10 -9.80
C ILE A 253 -6.18 -10.07 -8.77
N GLY A 254 -6.10 -11.38 -9.01
CA GLY A 254 -6.53 -12.39 -8.05
C GLY A 254 -5.78 -12.30 -6.72
N SER A 255 -4.52 -11.86 -6.73
CA SER A 255 -3.74 -11.66 -5.51
C SER A 255 -4.31 -10.55 -4.62
N ASN A 256 -4.85 -9.47 -5.20
CA ASN A 256 -5.54 -8.39 -4.46
C ASN A 256 -6.71 -8.95 -3.63
N ILE A 257 -7.54 -9.80 -4.25
CA ILE A 257 -8.69 -10.44 -3.59
C ILE A 257 -8.22 -11.31 -2.43
N VAL A 258 -7.10 -12.02 -2.57
CA VAL A 258 -6.54 -12.84 -1.49
C VAL A 258 -6.17 -11.99 -0.28
N GLN A 259 -5.59 -10.81 -0.49
CA GLN A 259 -5.26 -9.87 0.60
C GLN A 259 -6.53 -9.32 1.28
N GLN A 260 -7.56 -8.92 0.51
CA GLN A 260 -8.85 -8.47 1.07
C GLN A 260 -9.53 -9.56 1.91
N MET A 261 -9.59 -10.78 1.39
CA MET A 261 -10.19 -11.91 2.10
C MET A 261 -9.40 -12.35 3.35
N ALA A 262 -8.13 -11.91 3.45
CA ALA A 262 -7.32 -12.06 4.67
C ALA A 262 -7.52 -10.92 5.68
N GLY A 263 -8.49 -10.04 5.46
CA GLY A 263 -8.76 -8.87 6.29
C GLY A 263 -7.88 -7.67 5.96
N GLY A 264 -7.27 -7.60 4.77
CA GLY A 264 -6.53 -6.43 4.33
C GLY A 264 -7.44 -5.21 4.12
N ASP A 265 -7.01 -4.06 4.64
CA ASP A 265 -7.65 -2.75 4.51
C ASP A 265 -7.09 -1.96 3.31
N PHE A 266 -5.90 -2.32 2.83
CA PHE A 266 -5.30 -1.75 1.62
C PHE A 266 -4.56 -2.80 0.78
N VAL A 267 -4.43 -2.51 -0.52
CA VAL A 267 -3.59 -3.27 -1.45
C VAL A 267 -2.77 -2.31 -2.31
N LEU A 268 -1.45 -2.54 -2.40
CA LEU A 268 -0.64 -1.94 -3.45
C LEU A 268 -0.73 -2.87 -4.65
N PHE A 269 -1.59 -2.54 -5.60
CA PHE A 269 -1.98 -3.44 -6.70
C PHE A 269 -0.98 -3.45 -7.87
N GLY A 270 0.13 -2.72 -7.73
CA GLY A 270 1.19 -2.65 -8.73
C GLY A 270 0.89 -1.59 -9.79
N PRO A 271 1.27 -1.82 -11.07
CA PRO A 271 1.15 -0.81 -12.12
C PRO A 271 -0.23 -0.15 -12.18
N ILE A 272 -0.27 1.18 -12.17
CA ILE A 272 -1.50 1.97 -12.18
C ILE A 272 -2.42 1.67 -13.38
N GLU A 273 -1.87 1.17 -14.49
CA GLU A 273 -2.63 0.73 -15.67
C GLU A 273 -3.63 -0.40 -15.35
N ASN A 274 -3.38 -1.16 -14.28
CA ASN A 274 -4.28 -2.20 -13.82
C ASN A 274 -5.55 -1.65 -13.16
N ALA A 275 -5.71 -0.32 -12.97
CA ALA A 275 -6.86 0.25 -12.25
C ALA A 275 -8.22 -0.23 -12.79
N ARG A 276 -8.40 -0.30 -14.12
CA ARG A 276 -9.65 -0.78 -14.76
C ARG A 276 -9.94 -2.26 -14.50
N LEU A 277 -8.95 -3.03 -14.04
CA LEU A 277 -9.10 -4.43 -13.66
C LEU A 277 -9.17 -4.61 -12.13
N ALA A 278 -8.34 -3.87 -11.39
CA ALA A 278 -8.22 -3.99 -9.95
C ALA A 278 -9.47 -3.49 -9.21
N PHE A 279 -9.96 -2.29 -9.55
CA PHE A 279 -11.11 -1.67 -8.86
C PHE A 279 -12.39 -2.52 -8.92
N PRO A 280 -12.85 -3.03 -10.08
CA PRO A 280 -14.05 -3.86 -10.10
C PRO A 280 -13.85 -5.21 -9.39
N ALA A 281 -12.65 -5.79 -9.46
CA ALA A 281 -12.35 -7.04 -8.74
C ALA A 281 -12.37 -6.84 -7.22
N CYS A 282 -11.74 -5.76 -6.73
CA CYS A 282 -11.73 -5.42 -5.32
C CYS A 282 -13.09 -4.97 -4.82
N GLY A 283 -13.84 -4.20 -5.61
CA GLY A 283 -15.20 -3.78 -5.29
C GLY A 283 -16.15 -4.97 -5.16
N MET A 284 -16.04 -5.97 -6.04
CA MET A 284 -16.78 -7.24 -5.89
C MET A 284 -16.42 -7.95 -4.58
N ALA A 285 -15.13 -8.03 -4.23
CA ALA A 285 -14.70 -8.66 -2.99
C ALA A 285 -15.22 -7.90 -1.75
N ASP A 286 -15.17 -6.57 -1.75
CA ASP A 286 -15.70 -5.73 -0.67
C ASP A 286 -17.22 -5.92 -0.51
N ILE A 287 -17.98 -6.02 -1.60
CA ILE A 287 -19.43 -6.33 -1.54
C ILE A 287 -19.66 -7.66 -0.83
N MET A 288 -18.98 -8.72 -1.27
CA MET A 288 -19.12 -10.05 -0.66
C MET A 288 -18.72 -10.05 0.83
N ILE A 289 -17.68 -9.29 1.17
CA ILE A 289 -17.23 -9.09 2.55
C ILE A 289 -18.31 -8.39 3.37
N ALA A 290 -18.87 -7.28 2.90
CA ALA A 290 -19.92 -6.53 3.58
C ALA A 290 -21.21 -7.36 3.75
N GLU A 291 -21.66 -8.06 2.71
CA GLU A 291 -22.78 -9.00 2.78
C GLU A 291 -22.56 -10.05 3.88
N ALA A 292 -21.37 -10.66 3.91
CA ALA A 292 -21.03 -11.70 4.87
C ALA A 292 -20.75 -11.17 6.29
N ALA A 293 -20.54 -9.85 6.46
CA ALA A 293 -20.29 -9.19 7.74
C ALA A 293 -21.56 -8.60 8.38
N LYS A 294 -22.62 -8.41 7.60
CA LYS A 294 -23.90 -7.84 8.04
C LYS A 294 -24.50 -8.57 9.24
N ASP A 295 -24.61 -9.90 9.16
CA ASP A 295 -25.23 -10.72 10.22
C ASP A 295 -24.36 -10.86 11.48
N ILE A 296 -23.10 -10.41 11.43
CA ILE A 296 -22.19 -10.36 12.57
C ILE A 296 -21.96 -8.93 13.07
N GLY A 297 -22.77 -7.97 12.61
CA GLY A 297 -22.88 -6.63 13.19
C GLY A 297 -21.95 -5.57 12.59
N THR A 298 -21.38 -5.79 11.41
CA THR A 298 -20.63 -4.75 10.68
C THR A 298 -21.56 -4.08 9.68
N GLU A 299 -21.56 -2.75 9.68
CA GLU A 299 -22.34 -1.93 8.74
C GLU A 299 -21.38 -1.16 7.82
N PRO A 300 -21.59 -1.18 6.49
CA PRO A 300 -20.75 -0.46 5.54
C PRO A 300 -21.03 1.04 5.59
N VAL A 301 -19.98 1.85 5.37
CA VAL A 301 -20.12 3.31 5.18
C VAL A 301 -20.91 3.65 3.90
N GLU A 302 -21.36 4.90 3.80
CA GLU A 302 -22.21 5.37 2.69
C GLU A 302 -21.56 5.12 1.31
N ASP A 303 -20.31 5.54 1.12
CA ASP A 303 -19.57 5.39 -0.15
C ASP A 303 -19.00 3.99 -0.40
N HIS A 304 -19.44 2.96 0.33
CA HIS A 304 -18.98 1.58 0.15
C HIS A 304 -19.46 0.99 -1.21
N PRO A 305 -18.68 0.12 -1.88
CA PRO A 305 -19.04 -0.55 -3.13
C PRO A 305 -20.43 -1.20 -3.16
N ILE A 306 -20.92 -1.68 -2.02
CA ILE A 306 -22.25 -2.30 -1.89
C ILE A 306 -23.40 -1.31 -2.09
N ASN A 307 -23.19 -0.04 -1.77
CA ASN A 307 -24.17 1.03 -1.95
C ASN A 307 -24.03 1.74 -3.31
N LYS A 308 -22.88 1.57 -3.98
CA LYS A 308 -22.58 2.21 -5.28
C LYS A 308 -22.86 1.31 -6.48
N LEU A 309 -22.69 0.00 -6.36
CA LEU A 309 -22.71 -0.94 -7.48
C LEU A 309 -23.96 -1.83 -7.54
N LEU A 310 -24.88 -1.73 -6.57
CA LEU A 310 -26.14 -2.47 -6.48
C LEU A 310 -27.35 -1.53 -6.42
#